data_AF-A0A7Y9DQ45-F1
#
_entry.id   AF-A0A7Y9DQ45-F1
#
_cell.length_a   1.000
_cell.length_b   1.000
_cell.length_c   1.000
_cell.angle_alpha   90.00
_cell.angle_beta   90.00
_cell.angle_gamma   90.00
#
_symmetry.space_group_name_H-M   'P 1'
#
loop_
_entity.id
_entity.type
_entity.pdbx_description
1 polymer ?
#
loop_
_entity_poly.entity_id
_entity_poly.type
_entity_poly.pdbx_seq_one_letter_code
_entity_poly.pdbx_strand_id
1 'polypeptide(L)'
;MAEAATTTRPAGDPRWAPPHPRGAVLTVEGVVEHGDQRGRLLGFPTANVALAGTGPGDGVWAGTVHVDPSGGGPLHVAAVSLGRRPTYYGEDGERLLEANLLDFTGDLYDRSVLVRLHVRLRPQQAFSGSAELVAQMQRDVARTRAWAVGAGLGHLLVAPPR
;
A
#
# COMPACT_ATOMS: atom_id res chain seq x y z
N MET A 1 26.32 -11.20 -14.47
CA MET A 1 25.22 -12.14 -14.20
C MET A 1 24.96 -12.12 -12.71
N ALA A 2 23.83 -11.57 -12.25
CA ALA A 2 23.51 -11.51 -10.83
C ALA A 2 22.65 -12.71 -10.46
N GLU A 3 23.19 -13.62 -9.65
CA GLU A 3 22.45 -14.76 -9.09
C GLU A 3 21.27 -14.27 -8.25
N ALA A 4 20.06 -14.71 -8.61
CA ALA A 4 18.89 -14.57 -7.77
C ALA A 4 19.05 -15.54 -6.58
N ALA A 5 19.48 -15.01 -5.43
CA ALA A 5 19.53 -15.77 -4.19
C ALA A 5 18.12 -16.28 -3.84
N THR A 6 17.90 -17.58 -4.04
CA THR A 6 16.70 -18.29 -3.60
C THR A 6 16.73 -18.34 -2.08
N THR A 7 16.11 -17.34 -1.47
CA THR A 7 15.98 -17.26 -0.02
C THR A 7 14.91 -18.25 0.44
N THR A 8 15.36 -19.34 1.05
CA THR A 8 14.47 -20.33 1.66
C THR A 8 14.03 -19.82 3.03
N ARG A 9 12.72 -19.81 3.30
CA ARG A 9 12.13 -19.47 4.61
C ARG A 9 12.64 -20.46 5.67
N PRO A 10 13.34 -20.02 6.73
CA PRO A 10 13.56 -20.87 7.89
C PRO A 10 12.23 -21.07 8.63
N ALA A 11 11.86 -22.32 8.91
CA ALA A 11 10.61 -22.62 9.61
C ALA A 11 10.67 -22.09 11.05
N GLY A 12 9.71 -21.23 11.43
CA GLY A 12 9.45 -20.88 12.83
C GLY A 12 10.18 -19.67 13.40
N ASP A 13 10.87 -18.84 12.62
CA ASP A 13 11.46 -17.59 13.14
C ASP A 13 10.45 -16.42 13.06
N PRO A 14 9.94 -15.91 14.20
CA PRO A 14 9.02 -14.77 14.23
C PRO A 14 9.71 -13.45 13.83
N ARG A 15 11.04 -13.43 13.68
CA ARG A 15 11.81 -12.27 13.21
C ARG A 15 12.15 -12.33 11.73
N TRP A 16 11.72 -13.39 11.03
CA TRP A 16 11.95 -13.52 9.60
C TRP A 16 11.12 -12.50 8.82
N ALA A 17 11.77 -11.42 8.40
CA ALA A 17 11.27 -10.56 7.33
C ALA A 17 11.86 -11.06 6.00
N PRO A 18 11.05 -11.43 4.99
CA PRO A 18 11.59 -11.76 3.68
C PRO A 18 12.40 -10.57 3.15
N PRO A 19 13.47 -10.81 2.37
CA PRO A 19 14.24 -9.72 1.76
C PRO A 19 13.29 -8.81 0.98
N HIS A 20 13.21 -7.55 1.40
CA HIS A 20 12.37 -6.56 0.77
C HIS A 20 12.89 -6.25 -0.64
N PRO A 21 12.01 -5.87 -1.59
CA PRO A 21 12.48 -5.36 -2.87
C PRO A 21 13.40 -4.17 -2.60
N ARG A 22 14.64 -4.22 -3.10
CA ARG A 22 15.52 -3.04 -3.09
C ARG A 22 14.87 -1.94 -3.93
N GLY A 23 14.92 -0.69 -3.45
CA GLY A 23 14.52 0.49 -4.24
C GLY A 23 13.13 1.06 -3.95
N ALA A 24 12.68 1.12 -2.70
CA ALA A 24 11.52 1.96 -2.36
C ALA A 24 11.85 3.44 -2.59
N VAL A 25 10.97 4.17 -3.28
CA VAL A 25 11.15 5.61 -3.54
C VAL A 25 10.75 6.48 -2.35
N LEU A 26 9.91 5.94 -1.45
CA LEU A 26 9.50 6.56 -0.20
C LEU A 26 9.21 5.46 0.82
N THR A 27 9.65 5.67 2.06
CA THR A 27 9.22 4.88 3.22
C THR A 27 8.56 5.83 4.21
N VAL A 28 7.39 5.45 4.70
CA VAL A 28 6.59 6.21 5.66
C VAL A 28 6.31 5.30 6.83
N GLU A 29 6.68 5.73 8.03
CA GLU A 29 6.30 5.06 9.27
C GLU A 29 5.27 5.93 9.98
N GLY A 30 4.21 5.31 10.50
CA GLY A 30 3.15 6.03 11.18
C GLY A 30 2.14 5.11 11.83
N VAL A 31 1.15 5.74 12.49
CA VAL A 31 0.00 5.06 13.07
C VAL A 31 -1.18 5.19 12.12
N VAL A 32 -1.94 4.12 11.94
CA VAL A 32 -3.12 4.14 11.09
C VAL A 32 -4.22 4.96 11.75
N GLU A 33 -4.64 6.01 11.05
CA GLU A 33 -5.66 6.95 11.51
C GLU A 33 -7.07 6.57 11.05
N HIS A 34 -8.05 7.07 11.81
CA HIS A 34 -9.45 7.05 11.43
C HIS A 34 -9.71 8.11 10.36
N GLY A 35 -9.73 7.70 9.08
CA GLY A 35 -10.14 8.56 7.97
C GLY A 35 -11.66 8.54 7.71
N ASP A 36 -12.08 9.10 6.57
CA ASP A 36 -13.51 9.29 6.24
C ASP A 36 -14.24 7.97 5.87
N GLN A 37 -13.55 6.83 5.95
CA GLN A 37 -14.06 5.47 5.68
C GLN A 37 -14.73 5.26 4.30
N ARG A 38 -14.57 6.20 3.36
CA ARG A 38 -15.23 6.15 2.04
C ARG A 38 -14.81 4.91 1.23
N GLY A 39 -13.53 4.52 1.31
CA GLY A 39 -13.05 3.30 0.67
C GLY A 39 -13.76 2.05 1.16
N ARG A 40 -14.02 1.94 2.48
CA ARG A 40 -14.72 0.79 3.08
C ARG A 40 -16.14 0.65 2.51
N LEU A 41 -16.86 1.76 2.33
CA LEU A 41 -18.21 1.77 1.72
C LEU A 41 -18.20 1.30 0.25
N LEU A 42 -17.06 1.40 -0.43
CA LEU A 42 -16.86 0.98 -1.82
C LEU A 42 -16.24 -0.43 -1.94
N GLY A 43 -16.01 -1.13 -0.83
CA GLY A 43 -15.36 -2.45 -0.81
C GLY A 43 -13.83 -2.43 -0.81
N PHE A 44 -13.22 -1.26 -0.60
CA PHE A 44 -11.77 -1.05 -0.56
C PHE A 44 -11.35 -0.38 0.74
N PRO A 45 -11.30 -1.12 1.88
CA PRO A 45 -10.80 -0.54 3.12
C PRO A 45 -9.37 -0.04 2.94
N THR A 46 -9.07 1.15 3.47
CA THR A 46 -7.76 1.78 3.40
C THR A 46 -7.24 2.12 4.79
N ALA A 47 -5.94 1.89 5.00
CA ALA A 47 -5.20 2.43 6.13
C ALA A 47 -4.74 3.85 5.78
N ASN A 48 -5.13 4.83 6.58
CA ASN A 48 -4.76 6.23 6.40
C ASN A 48 -3.52 6.52 7.25
N VAL A 49 -2.46 7.05 6.64
CA VAL A 49 -1.20 7.37 7.32
C VAL A 49 -0.81 8.79 6.92
N ALA A 50 -0.67 9.68 7.91
CA ALA A 50 -0.21 11.03 7.68
C ALA A 50 1.19 11.04 7.07
N LEU A 51 1.43 11.90 6.09
CA LEU A 51 2.73 12.09 5.48
C LEU A 51 3.26 13.49 5.77
N ALA A 52 4.32 13.57 6.57
CA ALA A 52 5.05 14.81 6.77
C ALA A 52 6.07 15.03 5.63
N GLY A 53 6.10 16.24 5.07
CA GLY A 53 7.21 16.73 4.23
C GLY A 53 7.11 16.44 2.72
N THR A 54 8.26 16.52 2.07
CA THR A 54 8.43 16.33 0.62
C THR A 54 8.55 14.85 0.27
N GLY A 55 8.02 14.46 -0.88
CA GLY A 55 8.05 13.06 -1.33
C GLY A 55 7.76 12.96 -2.82
N PRO A 56 7.60 11.74 -3.35
CA PRO A 56 7.30 11.55 -4.75
C PRO A 56 5.94 12.18 -5.10
N GLY A 57 5.74 12.48 -6.39
CA GLY A 57 4.53 13.14 -6.86
C GLY A 57 3.25 12.34 -6.55
N ASP A 58 2.16 13.07 -6.35
CA ASP A 58 0.85 12.51 -6.02
C ASP A 58 0.37 11.52 -7.09
N GLY A 59 -0.28 10.45 -6.67
CA GLY A 59 -0.75 9.40 -7.56
C GLY A 59 -1.01 8.10 -6.83
N VAL A 60 -1.31 7.07 -7.61
CA VAL A 60 -1.47 5.71 -7.08
C VAL A 60 -0.20 4.92 -7.34
N TRP A 61 0.26 4.22 -6.31
CA TRP A 61 1.52 3.49 -6.26
C TRP A 61 1.26 2.03 -5.91
N ALA A 62 2.05 1.13 -6.48
CA ALA A 62 2.21 -0.21 -5.94
C ALA A 62 3.23 -0.16 -4.79
N GLY A 63 2.87 -0.76 -3.66
CA GLY A 63 3.58 -0.62 -2.40
C GLY A 63 3.57 -1.88 -1.54
N THR A 64 4.27 -1.80 -0.41
CA THR A 64 4.16 -2.79 0.67
C THR A 64 3.84 -2.10 2.00
N VAL A 65 3.13 -2.79 2.88
CA VAL A 65 2.79 -2.33 4.23
C VAL A 65 3.21 -3.39 5.23
N HIS A 66 4.11 -3.06 6.13
CA HIS A 66 4.52 -3.91 7.25
C HIS A 66 3.73 -3.46 8.48
N VAL A 67 2.85 -4.32 8.99
CA VAL A 67 2.03 -4.05 10.18
C VAL A 67 2.81 -4.45 11.43
N ASP A 68 2.83 -3.58 12.44
CA ASP A 68 3.62 -3.68 13.68
C ASP A 68 5.05 -4.17 13.46
N PRO A 69 5.87 -3.41 12.72
CA PRO A 69 7.21 -3.83 12.31
C PRO A 69 8.12 -4.16 13.50
N SER A 70 7.98 -3.45 14.63
CA SER A 70 8.74 -3.73 15.86
C SER A 70 8.43 -5.09 16.48
N GLY A 71 7.23 -5.62 16.23
CA GLY A 71 6.77 -6.92 16.72
C GLY A 71 6.94 -8.07 15.73
N GLY A 72 7.52 -7.81 14.54
CA GLY A 72 7.63 -8.81 13.47
C GLY A 72 6.29 -9.18 12.82
N GLY A 73 5.36 -8.22 12.75
CA GLY A 73 4.06 -8.47 12.14
C GLY A 73 4.11 -8.71 10.62
N PRO A 74 2.96 -8.95 9.98
CA PRO A 74 2.92 -9.38 8.60
C PRO A 74 3.25 -8.25 7.60
N LEU A 75 3.83 -8.65 6.47
CA LEU A 75 4.04 -7.79 5.31
C LEU A 75 2.93 -8.04 4.28
N HIS A 76 2.29 -6.98 3.83
CA HIS A 76 1.23 -7.01 2.83
C HIS A 76 1.63 -6.24 1.57
N VAL A 77 1.13 -6.69 0.42
CA VAL A 77 1.13 -5.90 -0.81
C VAL A 77 -0.02 -4.89 -0.74
N ALA A 78 0.20 -3.66 -1.20
CA ALA A 78 -0.83 -2.63 -1.16
C ALA A 78 -0.87 -1.77 -2.43
N ALA A 79 -2.08 -1.39 -2.83
CA ALA A 79 -2.30 -0.25 -3.72
C ALA A 79 -2.40 1.00 -2.85
N VAL A 80 -1.52 1.97 -3.08
CA VAL A 80 -1.33 3.13 -2.20
C VAL A 80 -1.65 4.41 -2.94
N SER A 81 -2.72 5.10 -2.53
CA SER A 81 -3.02 6.44 -3.00
C SER A 81 -2.21 7.45 -2.19
N LEU A 82 -1.46 8.29 -2.87
CA LEU A 82 -0.76 9.43 -2.30
C LEU A 82 -1.38 10.70 -2.87
N GLY A 83 -2.02 11.50 -2.03
CA GLY A 83 -2.72 12.70 -2.46
C GLY A 83 -2.85 13.71 -1.35
N ARG A 84 -3.66 14.73 -1.61
CA ARG A 84 -3.96 15.81 -0.66
C ARG A 84 -5.43 15.80 -0.34
N ARG A 85 -5.77 16.01 0.92
CA ARG A 85 -7.14 16.41 1.24
C ARG A 85 -7.33 17.83 0.74
N PRO A 86 -8.39 18.14 -0.04
CA PRO A 86 -8.75 19.52 -0.32
C PRO A 86 -9.21 20.15 1.01
N THR A 87 -8.27 20.71 1.75
CA THR A 87 -8.55 21.53 2.93
C THR A 87 -8.67 22.99 2.51
N TYR A 88 -8.87 23.89 3.46
CA TYR A 88 -8.96 25.34 3.22
C TYR A 88 -7.73 25.90 2.49
N TYR A 89 -6.60 25.17 2.49
CA TYR A 89 -5.32 25.56 1.91
C TYR A 89 -5.04 25.00 0.50
N GLY A 90 -5.99 24.28 -0.12
CA GLY A 90 -5.85 23.82 -1.50
C GLY A 90 -4.62 22.93 -1.73
N GLU A 91 -3.73 23.32 -2.65
CA GLU A 91 -2.50 22.56 -2.96
C GLU A 91 -1.48 22.55 -1.81
N ASP A 92 -1.65 23.38 -0.78
CA ASP A 92 -0.85 23.36 0.46
C ASP A 92 -1.50 22.48 1.55
N GLY A 93 -2.58 21.78 1.23
CA GLY A 93 -3.23 20.84 2.13
C GLY A 93 -2.32 19.67 2.53
N GLU A 94 -2.58 19.12 3.72
CA GLU A 94 -1.85 17.98 4.25
C GLU A 94 -1.91 16.79 3.30
N ARG A 95 -0.75 16.17 3.09
CA ARG A 95 -0.62 14.98 2.25
C ARG A 95 -1.01 13.77 3.08
N LEU A 96 -1.87 12.95 2.48
CA LEU A 96 -2.31 11.70 3.06
C LEU A 96 -1.90 10.54 2.17
N LEU A 97 -1.46 9.48 2.83
CA LEU A 97 -1.28 8.17 2.24
C LEU A 97 -2.48 7.30 2.62
N GLU A 98 -3.18 6.75 1.63
CA GLU A 98 -4.24 5.77 1.81
C GLU A 98 -3.81 4.42 1.20
N ALA A 99 -3.53 3.44 2.04
CA ALA A 99 -3.09 2.11 1.61
C ALA A 99 -4.24 1.10 1.63
N ASN A 100 -4.63 0.58 0.46
CA ASN A 100 -5.47 -0.60 0.34
C ASN A 100 -4.59 -1.84 0.35
N LEU A 101 -4.54 -2.55 1.49
CA LEU A 101 -3.80 -3.81 1.62
C LEU A 101 -4.58 -4.91 0.88
N LEU A 102 -3.92 -5.55 -0.09
CA LEU A 102 -4.51 -6.63 -0.87
C LEU A 102 -4.67 -7.88 0.00
N ASP A 103 -5.80 -8.56 -0.18
CA ASP A 103 -6.18 -9.80 0.52
C ASP A 103 -6.22 -9.70 2.06
N PHE A 104 -6.15 -8.48 2.59
CA PHE A 104 -6.25 -8.23 4.02
C PHE A 104 -7.72 -8.09 4.43
N THR A 105 -8.06 -8.73 5.56
CA THR A 105 -9.33 -8.53 6.25
C THR A 105 -9.04 -8.25 7.72
N GLY A 106 -9.80 -7.34 8.32
CA GLY A 106 -9.61 -6.94 9.70
C GLY A 106 -9.55 -5.43 9.87
N ASP A 107 -9.16 -5.01 11.06
CA ASP A 107 -8.99 -3.61 11.43
C ASP A 107 -7.51 -3.29 11.66
N LEU A 108 -7.09 -2.12 11.21
CA LEU A 108 -5.72 -1.63 11.34
C LEU A 108 -5.66 -0.33 12.15
N TYR A 109 -6.80 0.22 12.60
CA TYR A 109 -6.78 1.43 13.41
C TYR A 109 -5.85 1.32 14.61
N ASP A 110 -5.14 2.40 14.88
CA ASP A 110 -4.18 2.54 15.98
C ASP A 110 -2.96 1.59 15.90
N ARG A 111 -2.81 0.82 14.81
CA ARG A 111 -1.63 -0.02 14.57
C ARG A 111 -0.49 0.78 13.99
N SER A 112 0.73 0.43 14.39
CA SER A 112 1.94 0.96 13.78
C SER A 112 2.16 0.30 12.42
N VAL A 113 2.46 1.08 11.40
CA VAL A 113 2.72 0.57 10.06
C VAL A 113 3.94 1.24 9.45
N LEU A 114 4.66 0.47 8.64
CA LEU A 114 5.70 0.96 7.76
C LEU A 114 5.27 0.72 6.31
N VAL A 115 4.95 1.80 5.61
CA VAL A 115 4.52 1.79 4.22
C VAL A 115 5.70 2.12 3.30
N ARG A 116 5.87 1.33 2.24
CA ARG A 116 6.88 1.58 1.20
C ARG A 116 6.24 1.74 -0.16
N LEU A 117 6.52 2.85 -0.83
CA LEU A 117 6.14 3.09 -2.22
C LEU A 117 7.23 2.58 -3.15
N HIS A 118 6.87 1.80 -4.16
CA HIS A 118 7.83 1.23 -5.11
C HIS A 118 7.63 1.77 -6.52
N VAL A 119 6.45 1.59 -7.12
CA VAL A 119 6.19 1.93 -8.53
C VAL A 119 4.94 2.78 -8.66
N ARG A 120 5.05 3.95 -9.31
CA ARG A 120 3.88 4.77 -9.63
C ARG A 120 3.07 4.11 -10.72
N LEU A 121 1.83 3.77 -10.43
CA LEU A 121 0.90 3.18 -11.38
C LEU A 121 0.27 4.26 -12.26
N ARG A 122 -0.18 5.37 -11.67
CA ARG A 122 -0.83 6.47 -12.38
C ARG A 122 -0.83 7.78 -11.57
N PRO A 123 -1.04 8.95 -12.20
CA PRO A 123 -1.38 10.17 -11.49
C PRO A 123 -2.73 10.09 -10.77
N GLN A 124 -2.99 11.07 -9.89
CA GLN A 124 -4.33 11.32 -9.37
C GLN A 124 -5.28 11.72 -10.50
N GLN A 125 -6.54 11.36 -10.38
CA GLN A 125 -7.58 11.72 -11.34
C GLN A 125 -8.90 11.93 -10.60
N ALA A 126 -9.70 12.87 -11.08
CA ALA A 126 -11.09 13.01 -10.63
C ALA A 126 -11.97 11.98 -11.33
N PHE A 127 -13.03 11.54 -10.66
CA PHE A 127 -14.02 10.63 -11.22
C PHE A 127 -15.38 11.30 -11.22
N SER A 128 -16.15 11.03 -12.26
CA SER A 128 -17.51 11.56 -12.42
C SER A 128 -18.54 10.87 -11.53
N GLY A 129 -18.20 9.70 -10.95
CA GLY A 129 -19.03 8.99 -10.00
C GLY A 129 -18.36 7.77 -9.35
N SER A 130 -19.06 7.16 -8.39
CA SER A 130 -18.55 6.02 -7.61
C SER A 130 -18.27 4.77 -8.46
N ALA A 131 -19.08 4.50 -9.50
CA ALA A 131 -18.87 3.37 -10.40
C ALA A 131 -17.54 3.47 -11.16
N GLU A 132 -17.21 4.66 -11.65
CA GLU A 132 -15.96 4.93 -12.36
C GLU A 132 -14.75 4.80 -11.42
N LEU A 133 -14.87 5.36 -10.21
CA LEU A 133 -13.88 5.23 -9.15
C LEU A 133 -13.62 3.74 -8.82
N VAL A 134 -14.67 2.96 -8.56
CA VAL A 134 -14.56 1.52 -8.25
C VAL A 134 -13.89 0.76 -9.38
N ALA A 135 -14.32 0.99 -10.63
CA ALA A 135 -13.71 0.35 -11.79
C ALA A 135 -12.22 0.70 -11.92
N GLN A 136 -11.82 1.92 -11.60
CA GLN A 136 -10.41 2.30 -11.57
C GLN A 136 -9.66 1.66 -10.40
N MET A 137 -10.23 1.61 -9.19
CA MET A 137 -9.60 0.96 -8.04
C MET A 137 -9.36 -0.52 -8.31
N GLN A 138 -10.28 -1.22 -8.97
CA GLN A 138 -10.08 -2.60 -9.42
C GLN A 138 -8.90 -2.74 -10.38
N ARG A 139 -8.75 -1.82 -11.36
CA ARG A 139 -7.59 -1.79 -12.26
C ARG A 139 -6.28 -1.54 -11.50
N ASP A 140 -6.31 -0.65 -10.52
CA ASP A 140 -5.13 -0.33 -9.69
C ASP A 140 -4.71 -1.55 -8.84
N VAL A 141 -5.67 -2.28 -8.27
CA VAL A 141 -5.42 -3.56 -7.57
C VAL A 141 -4.85 -4.62 -8.50
N ALA A 142 -5.42 -4.79 -9.70
CA ALA A 142 -4.93 -5.78 -10.67
C ALA A 142 -3.49 -5.46 -11.11
N ARG A 143 -3.17 -4.19 -11.37
CA ARG A 143 -1.80 -3.75 -11.70
C ARG A 143 -0.84 -3.93 -10.54
N THR A 144 -1.29 -3.69 -9.31
CA THR A 144 -0.50 -3.94 -8.09
C THR A 144 -0.18 -5.42 -7.93
N ARG A 145 -1.14 -6.32 -8.17
CA ARG A 145 -0.89 -7.78 -8.18
C ARG A 145 0.15 -8.18 -9.22
N ALA A 146 -0.01 -7.70 -10.46
CA ALA A 146 0.93 -7.99 -11.54
C ALA A 146 2.35 -7.51 -11.20
N TRP A 147 2.48 -6.30 -10.65
CA TRP A 147 3.75 -5.78 -10.14
C TRP A 147 4.34 -6.68 -9.04
N ALA A 148 3.54 -7.07 -8.04
CA ALA A 148 4.01 -7.88 -6.94
C ALA A 148 4.52 -9.25 -7.41
N VAL A 149 3.85 -9.90 -8.36
CA VAL A 149 4.33 -11.15 -8.98
C VAL A 149 5.68 -10.93 -9.66
N GLY A 150 5.79 -9.90 -10.51
CA GLY A 150 7.04 -9.57 -11.20
C GLY A 150 8.18 -9.16 -10.25
N ALA A 151 7.85 -8.62 -9.09
CA ALA A 151 8.79 -8.24 -8.03
C ALA A 151 9.16 -9.38 -7.06
N GLY A 152 8.68 -10.62 -7.29
CA GLY A 152 8.92 -11.76 -6.40
C GLY A 152 8.10 -11.76 -5.11
N LEU A 153 7.13 -10.85 -4.96
CA LEU A 153 6.21 -10.73 -3.83
C LEU A 153 4.90 -11.49 -4.03
N GLY A 154 4.77 -12.27 -5.10
CA GLY A 154 3.56 -13.06 -5.38
C GLY A 154 3.18 -14.03 -4.26
N HIS A 155 4.14 -14.45 -3.43
CA HIS A 155 3.91 -15.30 -2.27
C HIS A 155 3.14 -14.62 -1.13
N LEU A 156 2.99 -13.29 -1.17
CA LEU A 156 2.18 -12.50 -0.22
C LEU A 156 0.73 -12.34 -0.67
N LEU A 157 0.40 -12.76 -1.89
CA LEU A 157 -0.95 -12.67 -2.45
C LEU A 157 -1.70 -13.98 -2.29
N VAL A 158 -3.00 -13.89 -2.05
CA VAL A 158 -3.88 -15.06 -2.17
C VAL A 158 -4.02 -15.41 -3.66
N ALA A 159 -3.92 -16.71 -3.97
CA ALA A 159 -4.14 -17.18 -5.34
C ALA A 159 -5.56 -16.80 -5.80
N PRO A 160 -5.73 -16.31 -7.04
CA PRO A 160 -7.07 -16.06 -7.55
C PRO A 160 -7.90 -17.36 -7.53
N PRO A 161 -9.21 -17.29 -7.24
CA PRO A 161 -10.08 -18.45 -7.37
C PRO A 161 -9.97 -19.00 -8.80
N ARG A 162 -9.88 -20.34 -8.92
CA ARG A 162 -9.80 -21.05 -10.21
C ARG A 162 -11.11 -20.98 -10.97
#